data_AF-A0A968BW78-F1
#
_entry.id   AF-A0A968BW78-F1
#
_cell.length_a   1.000
_cell.length_b   1.000
_cell.length_c   1.000
_cell.angle_alpha   90.00
_cell.angle_beta   90.00
_cell.angle_gamma   90.00
#
_symmetry.space_group_name_H-M   'P 1'
#
loop_
_entity.id
_entity.type
_entity.pdbx_description
1 polymer ?
#
loop_
_entity_poly.entity_id
_entity_poly.type
_entity_poly.pdbx_seq_one_letter_code
_entity_poly.pdbx_strand_id
1 'polypeptide(L)'
;QRQGQDWVSVDATMTQPGYLVLTDTHYPGWRATVDGQPAEILEANHAFRAVQLDRGEHTVLFEYQPLSFRLGAWITLVALVVLAAIPIISGRFRRMHKK
;
A
#
# COMPACT_ATOMS: atom_id res chain seq x y z
N GLN A 1 -6.22 -6.23 -19.87
CA GLN A 1 -5.62 -5.38 -18.83
C GLN A 1 -6.60 -4.29 -18.45
N ARG A 2 -6.95 -4.19 -17.16
CA ARG A 2 -7.79 -3.10 -16.61
C ARG A 2 -6.91 -2.25 -15.70
N GLN A 3 -7.01 -0.92 -15.81
CA GLN A 3 -6.21 0.01 -15.02
C GLN A 3 -7.12 1.03 -14.34
N GLY A 4 -6.93 1.20 -13.04
CA GLY A 4 -7.37 2.37 -12.28
C GLY A 4 -6.17 3.25 -11.94
N GLN A 5 -6.39 4.43 -11.36
CA GLN A 5 -5.33 5.39 -11.05
C GLN A 5 -4.21 4.80 -10.18
N ASP A 6 -4.54 3.85 -9.29
CA ASP A 6 -3.63 3.26 -8.30
C ASP A 6 -3.53 1.71 -8.40
N TRP A 7 -4.16 1.10 -9.40
CA TRP A 7 -4.17 -0.36 -9.53
C TRP A 7 -4.18 -0.85 -10.98
N VAL A 8 -3.58 -2.01 -11.20
CA VAL A 8 -3.48 -2.67 -12.50
C VAL A 8 -3.85 -4.14 -12.36
N SER A 9 -4.85 -4.59 -13.12
CA SER A 9 -5.24 -5.99 -13.21
C SER A 9 -4.88 -6.57 -14.58
N VAL A 10 -4.23 -7.73 -14.56
CA VAL A 10 -3.79 -8.47 -15.73
C VAL A 10 -4.31 -9.90 -15.63
N ASP A 11 -5.12 -10.30 -16.61
CA ASP A 11 -5.49 -11.70 -16.80
C ASP A 11 -4.41 -12.35 -17.65
N ALA A 12 -3.86 -13.46 -17.16
CA ALA A 12 -2.75 -14.17 -17.78
C ALA A 12 -3.05 -15.66 -17.86
N THR A 13 -2.87 -16.24 -19.05
CA THR A 13 -2.97 -17.68 -19.28
C THR A 13 -1.58 -18.25 -19.50
N MET A 14 -1.12 -19.08 -18.56
CA MET A 14 0.20 -19.69 -18.57
C MET A 14 0.11 -21.14 -19.07
N THR A 15 0.82 -21.44 -20.16
CA THR A 15 0.95 -22.82 -20.69
C THR A 15 1.95 -23.66 -19.89
N GLN A 16 2.86 -23.00 -19.17
CA GLN A 16 3.87 -23.58 -18.27
C GLN A 16 4.18 -22.57 -17.14
N PRO A 17 4.73 -23.01 -16.00
CA PRO A 17 5.14 -22.10 -14.93
C PRO A 17 6.13 -21.05 -15.45
N GLY A 18 5.97 -19.80 -15.02
CA GLY A 18 6.76 -18.69 -15.52
C GLY A 18 6.58 -17.41 -14.72
N TYR A 19 7.10 -16.32 -15.27
CA TYR A 19 6.99 -14.99 -14.66
C TYR A 19 6.16 -14.08 -15.54
N LEU A 20 5.14 -13.47 -14.95
CA LEU A 20 4.47 -12.33 -15.54
C LEU A 20 5.28 -11.08 -15.20
N VAL A 21 5.86 -10.43 -16.21
CA VAL A 21 6.61 -9.19 -16.05
C VAL A 21 5.74 -8.01 -16.45
N LEU A 22 5.53 -7.09 -15.52
CA LEU A 22 4.90 -5.81 -15.79
C LEU A 22 5.98 -4.75 -16.05
N THR A 23 6.06 -4.30 -17.31
CA THR A 23 7.04 -3.31 -17.78
C THR A 23 6.61 -1.87 -17.46
N ASP A 24 6.31 -1.61 -16.19
CA ASP A 24 5.89 -0.30 -15.71
C ASP A 24 6.82 0.14 -14.58
N THR A 25 7.06 1.45 -14.48
CA THR A 25 8.12 2.04 -13.64
C THR A 25 7.95 1.58 -12.21
N HIS A 26 8.96 0.87 -11.68
CA HIS A 26 8.96 0.37 -10.30
C HIS A 26 9.06 1.54 -9.31
N TYR A 27 7.91 1.98 -8.79
CA TYR A 27 7.86 2.83 -7.60
C TYR A 27 7.75 1.94 -6.35
N PRO A 28 8.53 2.15 -5.29
CA PRO A 28 8.39 1.36 -4.06
C PRO A 28 6.99 1.57 -3.44
N GLY A 29 6.33 0.49 -3.01
CA GLY A 29 5.01 0.55 -2.35
C GLY A 29 3.88 -0.21 -3.05
N TRP A 30 4.14 -0.92 -4.16
CA TRP A 30 3.16 -1.82 -4.75
C TRP A 30 3.02 -3.13 -3.98
N ARG A 31 1.82 -3.70 -4.02
CA ARG A 31 1.52 -5.08 -3.59
C ARG A 31 0.91 -5.83 -4.76
N ALA A 32 1.25 -7.10 -4.90
CA ALA A 32 0.64 -7.98 -5.89
C ALA A 32 -0.22 -9.02 -5.19
N THR A 33 -1.31 -9.39 -5.87
CA THR A 33 -2.12 -10.56 -5.53
C THR A 33 -2.32 -11.38 -6.80
N VAL A 34 -2.28 -12.71 -6.65
CA VAL A 34 -2.59 -13.68 -7.70
C VAL A 34 -3.83 -14.43 -7.23
N ASP A 35 -4.91 -14.35 -7.99
CA ASP A 35 -6.19 -14.99 -7.68
C ASP A 35 -6.71 -14.64 -6.26
N GLY A 36 -6.45 -13.39 -5.84
CA GLY A 36 -6.83 -12.86 -4.53
C GLY A 36 -5.89 -13.22 -3.38
N GLN A 37 -4.84 -14.01 -3.61
CA GLN A 37 -3.83 -14.33 -2.61
C GLN A 37 -2.61 -13.41 -2.71
N PRO A 38 -2.02 -12.96 -1.59
CA PRO A 38 -0.79 -12.16 -1.61
C PRO A 38 0.33 -12.90 -2.34
N ALA A 39 0.95 -12.22 -3.31
CA ALA A 39 2.06 -12.73 -4.07
C ALA A 39 3.29 -11.82 -3.89
N GLU A 40 4.46 -12.44 -3.85
CA GLU A 40 5.71 -11.72 -3.79
C GLU A 40 5.98 -11.02 -5.13
N ILE A 41 6.28 -9.72 -5.07
CA ILE A 41 6.75 -8.97 -6.23
C ILE A 41 8.26 -9.13 -6.29
N LEU A 42 8.71 -9.79 -7.35
CA LEU A 42 10.13 -9.92 -7.68
C LEU A 42 10.57 -8.69 -8.47
N GLU A 43 11.73 -8.16 -8.13
CA GLU A 43 12.37 -7.07 -8.86
C GLU A 43 13.04 -7.63 -10.12
N ALA A 44 12.47 -7.33 -11.29
CA ALA A 44 13.05 -7.72 -12.57
C ALA A 44 13.81 -6.53 -13.17
N ASN A 45 15.10 -6.72 -13.46
CA ASN A 45 15.97 -5.73 -14.12
C ASN A 45 15.99 -4.33 -13.48
N HIS A 46 15.86 -4.23 -12.15
CA HIS A 46 15.88 -2.96 -11.39
C HIS A 46 14.82 -1.91 -11.73
N ALA A 47 13.87 -2.23 -12.61
CA ALA A 47 12.86 -1.28 -13.10
C ALA A 47 11.48 -1.90 -13.29
N PHE A 48 11.36 -3.23 -13.30
CA PHE A 48 10.14 -3.95 -13.62
C PHE A 48 9.69 -4.83 -12.47
N ARG A 49 8.37 -5.07 -12.40
CA ARG A 49 7.75 -5.91 -11.38
C ARG A 49 7.44 -7.26 -12.01
N ALA A 50 7.85 -8.34 -11.37
CA ALA A 50 7.53 -9.69 -11.81
C ALA A 50 6.77 -10.45 -10.72
N VAL A 51 5.85 -11.31 -11.12
CA VAL A 51 5.16 -12.25 -10.23
C VAL A 51 5.28 -13.64 -10.84
N GLN A 52 5.63 -14.62 -10.01
CA GLN A 52 5.65 -16.02 -10.43
C GLN A 52 4.22 -16.54 -10.55
N LEU A 53 3.92 -17.18 -11.68
CA LEU A 53 2.64 -17.82 -11.94
C LEU A 53 2.87 -19.29 -12.28
N ASP A 54 1.97 -20.13 -11.79
CA ASP A 54 1.90 -21.53 -12.18
C ASP A 54 1.22 -21.67 -13.55
N ARG A 55 1.12 -22.92 -14.03
CA ARG A 55 0.34 -23.21 -15.24
C ARG A 55 -1.14 -23.06 -14.93
N GLY A 56 -1.84 -22.25 -15.70
CA GLY A 56 -3.27 -22.02 -15.52
C GLY A 56 -3.72 -20.65 -16.00
N GLU A 57 -4.96 -20.32 -15.69
CA GLU A 57 -5.50 -18.97 -15.81
C GLU A 57 -5.36 -18.29 -14.46
N HIS A 58 -4.78 -17.09 -14.48
CA HIS A 58 -4.52 -16.30 -13.29
C HIS A 58 -4.97 -14.86 -13.52
N THR A 59 -5.58 -14.27 -12.50
CA THR A 59 -5.81 -12.82 -12.44
C THR A 59 -4.81 -12.22 -11.46
N VAL A 60 -3.89 -11.42 -11.99
CA VAL A 60 -2.87 -10.72 -11.21
C VAL A 60 -3.32 -9.28 -11.00
N LEU A 61 -3.39 -8.86 -9.75
CA LEU A 61 -3.75 -7.50 -9.36
C LEU A 61 -2.58 -6.85 -8.63
N PHE A 62 -2.09 -5.75 -9.19
CA PHE A 62 -1.09 -4.87 -8.60
C PHE A 62 -1.80 -3.64 -8.03
N GLU A 63 -1.66 -3.39 -6.73
CA GLU A 63 -2.22 -2.21 -6.06
C GLU A 63 -1.11 -1.39 -5.42
N TYR A 64 -1.18 -0.07 -5.57
CA TYR A 64 -0.27 0.84 -4.91
C TYR A 64 -0.74 1.10 -3.46
N GLN A 65 -0.03 0.54 -2.49
CA GLN A 65 -0.32 0.69 -1.06
C GLN A 65 0.95 1.10 -0.29
N PRO A 66 1.40 2.36 -0.41
CA PRO A 66 2.62 2.81 0.22
C PRO A 66 2.47 2.82 1.76
N LEU A 67 3.41 2.17 2.45
CA LEU A 67 3.51 2.18 3.92
C LEU A 67 3.59 3.60 4.50
N SER A 68 4.18 4.54 3.75
CA SER A 68 4.32 5.95 4.14
C SER A 68 2.97 6.64 4.33
N PHE A 69 1.96 6.31 3.52
CA PHE A 69 0.61 6.87 3.68
C PHE A 69 0.00 6.44 5.02
N ARG A 70 0.15 5.16 5.37
CA ARG A 70 -0.34 4.62 6.64
C ARG A 70 0.39 5.23 7.84
N LEU A 71 1.70 5.43 7.74
CA LEU A 71 2.49 6.11 8.78
C LEU A 71 2.10 7.58 8.92
N GLY A 72 1.92 8.30 7.80
CA GLY A 72 1.48 9.70 7.80
C GLY A 72 0.10 9.88 8.42
N ALA A 73 -0.83 8.96 8.16
CA ALA A 73 -2.14 8.94 8.81
C ALA A 73 -2.04 8.78 10.34
N TRP A 74 -1.20 7.86 10.82
CA TRP A 74 -0.94 7.69 12.26
C TRP A 74 -0.31 8.93 12.91
N ILE A 75 0.69 9.53 12.26
CA ILE A 75 1.33 10.76 12.75
C ILE A 75 0.30 11.90 12.85
N THR A 76 -0.54 12.04 11.83
CA THR A 76 -1.60 13.07 11.80
C THR A 76 -2.62 12.84 12.92
N LEU A 77 -3.04 11.60 13.13
CA LEU A 77 -3.96 11.24 14.21
C LEU A 77 -3.36 11.58 15.58
N VAL A 78 -2.10 11.21 15.83
CA VAL A 78 -1.40 11.53 17.08
C VAL A 78 -1.28 13.04 17.27
N ALA A 79 -0.92 13.78 16.22
CA ALA A 79 -0.83 15.24 16.29
C ALA A 79 -2.17 15.89 16.65
N LEU A 80 -3.29 15.41 16.07
CA LEU A 80 -4.64 15.89 16.40
C LEU A 80 -5.02 15.59 17.85
N VAL A 81 -4.70 14.39 18.35
CA VAL A 81 -4.94 14.01 19.76
C VAL A 81 -4.15 14.92 20.71
N VAL A 82 -2.88 15.16 20.41
CA VAL A 82 -2.04 16.07 21.21
C VAL A 82 -2.61 17.49 21.19
N LEU A 83 -2.97 18.00 20.00
CA LEU A 83 -3.54 19.34 19.86
C LEU A 83 -4.86 19.50 20.63
N ALA A 84 -5.72 18.48 20.60
CA ALA A 84 -6.98 18.47 21.35
C ALA A 84 -6.76 18.37 22.88
N ALA A 85 -5.69 17.71 23.33
CA ALA A 85 -5.36 17.59 24.74
C ALA A 85 -4.84 18.89 25.37
N ILE A 86 -4.14 19.73 24.61
CA ILE A 86 -3.56 21.02 25.07
C ILE A 86 -4.59 21.95 25.75
N PRO A 87 -5.77 22.27 25.16
CA PRO A 87 -6.76 23.13 25.79
C PRO A 87 -7.42 22.48 27.02
N ILE A 88 -7.54 21.15 27.06
CA ILE A 88 -8.12 20.42 28.19
C ILE A 88 -7.21 20.51 29.42
N ILE A 89 -5.89 20.37 29.21
CA ILE A 89 -4.87 20.43 30.27
C ILE A 89 -4.72 21.87 30.77
N SER A 90 -4.60 22.84 29.87
CA SER A 90 -4.48 24.26 30.22
C SER A 90 -5.77 24.83 30.85
N GLY A 91 -6.94 24.35 30.41
CA GLY A 91 -8.24 24.69 31.00
C GLY A 91 -8.40 24.20 32.44
N ARG A 92 -7.87 23.00 32.79
CA ARG A 92 -7.84 22.53 34.19
C ARG A 92 -6.88 23.35 35.05
N PHE A 93 -5.72 23.73 34.52
CA PHE A 93 -4.71 24.48 35.27
C PHE A 93 -5.18 25.91 35.62
N ARG A 94 -5.84 26.58 34.68
CA ARG A 94 -6.37 27.94 34.86
C ARG A 94 -7.55 28.00 35.84
N ARG A 95 -8.27 26.89 36.04
CA ARG A 95 -9.40 26.78 36.98
C ARG A 95 -8.95 26.55 38.43
N MET A 96 -7.73 26.06 38.65
CA MET A 96 -7.16 25.81 39.98
C MET A 96 -6.45 27.03 40.59
N HIS A 97 -5.88 27.93 39.78
CA HIS A 97 -5.16 29.13 40.25
C HIS A 97 -6.06 30.34 40.59
N LYS A 98 -7.39 30.16 40.61
CA LYS A 98 -8.38 31.22 40.88
C LYS A 98 -9.18 30.99 42.18
N LYS A 99 -8.66 30.19 43.10
CA LYS A 99 -9.18 30.04 44.48
C LYS A 99 -8.31 30.82 45.46
#